data_AF-A0A3R7JQM8-F1
#
_entry.id   AF-A0A3R7JQM8-F1
#
_cell.length_a   1.000
_cell.length_b   1.000
_cell.length_c   1.000
_cell.angle_alpha   90.00
_cell.angle_beta   90.00
_cell.angle_gamma   90.00
#
_symmetry.space_group_name_H-M   'P 1'
#
loop_
_entity.id
_entity.type
_entity.pdbx_description
1 polymer ?
#
loop_
_entity_poly.entity_id
_entity_poly.type
_entity_poly.pdbx_seq_one_letter_code
_entity_poly.pdbx_strand_id
1 'polypeptide(L)'
;PEGVPLEILPLDEDPKFHQMEAERAKLKAQDPRRNERKVADLENAMNDRCHELACDQLREDLAGVDKEPRDIPLELLHPHGDPAFAALVSDIRELKKDRRKNADAIEGIVRAMNGRADALAAAQLDRGFLDPEPAGVPLEILSLDADDAFHAAETERARLKLSDPRRNAGKIKELEDDMNARAHVLAGELKEKEREIFLDPQPGGVPVSELPLDSDESFHTMEVERLRLRNEDPRGN
;
A
#
# COMPACT_ATOMS: atom_id res chain seq x y z
N PRO A 1 -4.36 24.52 5.45
CA PRO A 1 -5.02 24.09 4.19
C PRO A 1 -4.53 22.67 3.86
N GLU A 2 -5.42 21.72 3.56
CA GLU A 2 -5.03 20.32 3.28
C GLU A 2 -4.13 19.65 4.36
N GLY A 3 -4.27 20.06 5.63
CA GLY A 3 -3.42 19.58 6.73
C GLY A 3 -1.99 20.15 6.74
N VAL A 4 -1.58 20.94 5.75
CA VAL A 4 -0.28 21.61 5.69
C VAL A 4 -0.31 22.93 6.51
N PRO A 5 0.64 23.12 7.46
CA PRO A 5 0.83 24.39 8.18
C PRO A 5 1.16 25.56 7.24
N LEU A 6 0.62 26.75 7.52
CA LEU A 6 0.84 27.94 6.67
C LEU A 6 2.31 28.35 6.59
N GLU A 7 3.09 28.12 7.65
CA GLU A 7 4.54 28.42 7.71
C GLU A 7 5.39 27.60 6.72
N ILE A 8 4.85 26.50 6.21
CA ILE A 8 5.50 25.67 5.21
C ILE A 8 5.21 26.19 3.80
N LEU A 9 4.10 26.91 3.61
CA LEU A 9 3.69 27.38 2.30
C LEU A 9 4.54 28.59 1.88
N PRO A 10 4.96 28.67 0.60
CA PRO A 10 5.74 29.78 0.09
C PRO A 10 4.86 31.02 -0.17
N LEU A 11 4.04 31.43 0.81
CA LEU A 11 3.14 32.58 0.68
C LEU A 11 3.93 33.87 0.40
N ASP A 12 5.09 34.01 1.04
CA ASP A 12 6.01 35.14 0.87
C ASP A 12 6.79 35.12 -0.46
N GLU A 13 6.71 34.05 -1.23
CA GLU A 13 7.35 33.97 -2.55
C GLU A 13 6.30 33.90 -3.68
N ASP A 14 5.03 33.63 -3.36
CA ASP A 14 3.96 33.47 -4.34
C ASP A 14 3.48 34.83 -4.88
N PRO A 15 3.74 35.17 -6.16
CA PRO A 15 3.42 36.50 -6.68
C PRO A 15 1.91 36.76 -6.73
N LYS A 16 1.10 35.72 -6.91
CA LYS A 16 -0.38 35.84 -6.93
C LYS A 16 -0.93 36.16 -5.54
N PHE A 17 -0.43 35.47 -4.51
CA PHE A 17 -0.82 35.72 -3.13
C PHE A 17 -0.47 37.15 -2.70
N HIS A 18 0.76 37.60 -2.99
CA HIS A 18 1.19 38.98 -2.73
C HIS A 18 0.34 40.03 -3.44
N GLN A 19 -0.01 39.78 -4.69
CA GLN A 19 -0.86 40.69 -5.46
C GLN A 19 -2.23 40.86 -4.80
N MET A 20 -2.86 39.75 -4.38
CA MET A 20 -4.15 39.77 -3.70
C MET A 20 -4.06 40.42 -2.32
N GLU A 21 -2.97 40.17 -1.58
CA GLU A 21 -2.73 40.80 -0.29
C GLU A 21 -2.61 42.33 -0.41
N ALA A 22 -1.82 42.81 -1.37
CA ALA A 22 -1.65 44.23 -1.65
C ALA A 22 -2.97 44.89 -2.10
N GLU A 23 -3.75 44.21 -2.94
CA GLU A 23 -5.06 44.70 -3.39
C GLU A 23 -6.05 44.78 -2.23
N ARG A 24 -6.08 43.75 -1.37
CA ARG A 24 -6.91 43.72 -0.16
C ARG A 24 -6.54 44.86 0.79
N ALA A 25 -5.24 45.08 1.02
CA ALA A 25 -4.75 46.18 1.87
C ALA A 25 -5.17 47.54 1.31
N LYS A 26 -5.05 47.74 -0.01
CA LYS A 26 -5.49 48.97 -0.70
C LYS A 26 -7.00 49.19 -0.56
N LEU A 27 -7.83 48.17 -0.79
CA LEU A 27 -9.29 48.30 -0.68
C LEU A 27 -9.75 48.58 0.76
N LYS A 28 -9.09 47.97 1.75
CA LYS A 28 -9.32 48.26 3.18
C LYS A 28 -8.88 49.68 3.55
N ALA A 29 -7.80 50.20 2.97
CA ALA A 29 -7.36 51.58 3.24
C ALA A 29 -8.27 52.65 2.61
N GLN A 30 -8.92 52.35 1.47
CA GLN A 30 -9.78 53.30 0.77
C GLN A 30 -11.15 53.50 1.43
N ASP A 31 -11.96 52.44 1.50
CA ASP A 31 -13.28 52.47 2.14
C ASP A 31 -13.71 51.03 2.50
N PRO A 32 -13.48 50.60 3.75
CA PRO A 32 -13.81 49.24 4.19
C PRO A 32 -15.28 48.86 3.98
N ARG A 33 -16.20 49.81 4.12
CA ARG A 33 -17.65 49.53 4.06
C ARG A 33 -18.11 49.39 2.62
N ARG A 34 -17.67 50.29 1.74
CA ARG A 34 -18.04 50.20 0.30
C ARG A 34 -17.35 49.04 -0.40
N ASN A 35 -16.16 48.65 0.06
CA ASN A 35 -15.39 47.57 -0.54
C ASN A 35 -15.59 46.21 0.15
N GLU A 36 -16.48 46.09 1.13
CA GLU A 36 -16.68 44.87 1.93
C GLU A 36 -16.79 43.60 1.08
N ARG A 37 -17.66 43.62 0.06
CA ARG A 37 -17.82 42.47 -0.85
C ARG A 37 -16.54 42.13 -1.60
N LYS A 38 -15.84 43.12 -2.16
CA LYS A 38 -14.59 42.89 -2.90
C LYS A 38 -13.47 42.38 -2.00
N VAL A 39 -13.43 42.87 -0.76
CA VAL A 39 -12.49 42.38 0.26
C VAL A 39 -12.80 40.93 0.62
N ALA A 40 -14.07 40.57 0.80
CA ALA A 40 -14.47 39.19 1.06
C ALA A 40 -14.14 38.26 -0.13
N ASP A 41 -14.42 38.70 -1.36
CA ASP A 41 -14.08 37.97 -2.57
C ASP A 41 -12.55 37.74 -2.68
N LEU A 42 -11.73 38.75 -2.35
CA LEU A 42 -10.26 38.60 -2.30
C LEU A 42 -9.81 37.67 -1.17
N GLU A 43 -10.40 37.76 0.03
CA GLU A 43 -10.07 36.87 1.15
C GLU A 43 -10.37 35.40 0.80
N ASN A 44 -11.49 35.15 0.11
CA ASN A 44 -11.80 33.82 -0.42
C ASN A 44 -10.78 33.37 -1.46
N ALA A 45 -10.44 34.22 -2.43
CA ALA A 45 -9.43 33.89 -3.45
C ALA A 45 -8.02 33.64 -2.85
N MET A 46 -7.66 34.38 -1.79
CA MET A 46 -6.42 34.13 -1.03
C MET A 46 -6.47 32.78 -0.32
N ASN A 47 -7.61 32.41 0.28
CA ASN A 47 -7.79 31.08 0.88
C ASN A 47 -7.71 29.97 -0.17
N ASP A 48 -8.36 30.13 -1.32
CA ASP A 48 -8.29 29.17 -2.43
C ASP A 48 -6.83 28.99 -2.90
N ARG A 49 -6.06 30.10 -3.01
CA ARG A 49 -4.64 30.04 -3.34
C ARG A 49 -3.81 29.32 -2.28
N CYS A 50 -4.12 29.50 -0.99
CA CYS A 50 -3.49 28.72 0.09
C CYS A 50 -3.78 27.21 -0.05
N HIS A 51 -4.98 26.81 -0.47
CA HIS A 51 -5.32 25.42 -0.74
C HIS A 51 -4.55 24.87 -1.96
N GLU A 52 -4.47 25.63 -3.05
CA GLU A 52 -3.65 25.26 -4.22
C GLU A 52 -2.18 25.03 -3.85
N LEU A 53 -1.58 25.96 -3.10
CA LEU A 53 -0.19 25.88 -2.66
C LEU A 53 0.04 24.68 -1.72
N ALA A 54 -0.93 24.35 -0.87
CA ALA A 54 -0.85 23.15 -0.03
C ALA A 54 -0.89 21.86 -0.85
N CYS A 55 -1.77 21.77 -1.86
CA CYS A 55 -1.80 20.64 -2.79
C CYS A 55 -0.47 20.49 -3.56
N ASP A 56 0.08 21.60 -4.04
CA ASP A 56 1.36 21.60 -4.75
C ASP A 56 2.51 21.15 -3.83
N GLN A 57 2.50 21.61 -2.56
CA GLN A 57 3.47 21.18 -1.57
C GLN A 57 3.39 19.68 -1.28
N LEU A 58 2.20 19.14 -1.05
CA LEU A 58 2.01 17.70 -0.81
C LEU A 58 2.46 16.87 -2.02
N ARG A 59 2.24 17.36 -3.25
CA ARG A 59 2.72 16.70 -4.46
C ARG A 59 4.25 16.69 -4.54
N GLU A 60 4.88 17.82 -4.22
CA GLU A 60 6.34 17.96 -4.22
C GLU A 60 7.01 17.13 -3.12
N ASP A 61 6.37 16.98 -1.95
CA ASP A 61 6.86 16.12 -0.87
C ASP A 61 6.96 14.67 -1.33
N LEU A 62 6.01 14.21 -2.15
CA LEU A 62 5.98 12.85 -2.70
C LEU A 62 6.79 12.70 -4.01
N ALA A 63 7.58 13.70 -4.41
CA ALA A 63 8.40 13.60 -5.60
C ALA A 63 9.50 12.55 -5.43
N GLY A 64 9.55 11.56 -6.33
CA GLY A 64 10.50 10.43 -6.26
C GLY A 64 10.04 9.25 -5.39
N VAL A 65 8.90 9.38 -4.70
CA VAL A 65 8.27 8.27 -3.99
C VAL A 65 7.43 7.45 -4.97
N ASP A 66 7.55 6.13 -4.88
CA ASP A 66 6.77 5.14 -5.60
C ASP A 66 5.27 5.40 -5.44
N LYS A 67 4.55 5.38 -6.55
CA LYS A 67 3.12 5.71 -6.62
C LYS A 67 2.24 4.51 -6.36
N GLU A 68 2.77 3.30 -6.52
CA GLU A 68 2.03 2.07 -6.33
C GLU A 68 2.88 1.05 -5.54
N PRO A 69 3.33 1.39 -4.32
CA PRO A 69 4.05 0.43 -3.47
C PRO A 69 3.19 -0.82 -3.26
N ARG A 70 3.73 -1.99 -3.62
CA ARG A 70 3.01 -3.28 -3.65
C ARG A 70 1.70 -3.24 -4.43
N ASP A 71 1.68 -2.51 -5.54
CA ASP A 71 0.52 -2.28 -6.40
C ASP A 71 -0.64 -1.55 -5.70
N ILE A 72 -0.41 -0.93 -4.54
CA ILE A 72 -1.41 -0.13 -3.83
C ILE A 72 -1.17 1.36 -4.09
N PRO A 73 -2.15 2.13 -4.61
CA PRO A 73 -2.00 3.56 -4.82
C PRO A 73 -1.59 4.31 -3.55
N LEU A 74 -0.48 5.05 -3.63
CA LEU A 74 0.10 5.79 -2.50
C LEU A 74 -0.90 6.77 -1.86
N GLU A 75 -1.80 7.34 -2.66
CA GLU A 75 -2.84 8.26 -2.18
C GLU A 75 -3.79 7.60 -1.17
N LEU A 76 -4.10 6.31 -1.35
CA LEU A 76 -4.95 5.55 -0.44
C LEU A 76 -4.24 5.23 0.89
N LEU A 77 -2.90 5.18 0.87
CA LEU A 77 -2.09 4.90 2.06
C LEU A 77 -1.93 6.11 2.98
N HIS A 78 -2.35 7.30 2.54
CA HIS A 78 -2.28 8.55 3.31
C HIS A 78 -0.93 8.76 4.03
N PRO A 79 0.22 8.73 3.33
CA PRO A 79 1.54 8.71 3.94
C PRO A 79 1.81 9.92 4.85
N HIS A 80 1.26 11.10 4.54
CA HIS A 80 1.41 12.29 5.39
C HIS A 80 0.75 12.15 6.78
N GLY A 81 -0.21 11.24 6.94
CA GLY A 81 -0.80 10.91 8.25
C GLY A 81 0.09 10.00 9.11
N ASP A 82 1.12 9.39 8.51
CA ASP A 82 2.09 8.56 9.23
C ASP A 82 3.20 9.42 9.86
N PRO A 83 3.43 9.35 11.19
CA PRO A 83 4.43 10.19 11.85
C PRO A 83 5.87 9.99 11.35
N ALA A 84 6.24 8.76 11.00
CA ALA A 84 7.59 8.46 10.52
C ALA A 84 7.80 9.03 9.11
N PHE A 85 6.82 8.89 8.23
CA PHE A 85 6.85 9.50 6.91
C PHE A 85 6.82 11.03 6.98
N ALA A 86 5.99 11.62 7.86
CA ALA A 86 5.93 13.06 8.08
C ALA A 86 7.27 13.65 8.54
N ALA A 87 8.04 12.93 9.37
CA ALA A 87 9.39 13.34 9.75
C ALA A 87 10.34 13.38 8.54
N LEU A 88 10.30 12.36 7.67
CA LEU A 88 11.08 12.34 6.43
C LEU A 88 10.70 13.48 5.48
N VAL A 89 9.40 13.84 5.42
CA VAL A 89 8.92 15.01 4.67
C VAL A 89 9.51 16.32 5.22
N SER A 90 9.61 16.45 6.54
CA SER A 90 10.28 17.61 7.14
C SER A 90 11.75 17.68 6.73
N ASP A 91 12.47 16.56 6.79
CA ASP A 91 13.89 16.49 6.45
C ASP A 91 14.14 16.80 4.95
N ILE A 92 13.34 16.23 4.05
CA ILE A 92 13.52 16.46 2.61
C ILE A 92 13.23 17.92 2.22
N ARG A 93 12.29 18.59 2.89
CA ARG A 93 12.00 20.02 2.66
C ARG A 93 13.19 20.89 3.03
N GLU A 94 13.82 20.64 4.17
CA GLU A 94 15.04 21.36 4.59
C GLU A 94 16.20 21.11 3.62
N LEU A 95 16.44 19.86 3.23
CA LEU A 95 17.50 19.51 2.29
C LEU A 95 17.28 20.14 0.91
N LYS A 96 16.02 20.23 0.45
CA LYS A 96 15.65 20.82 -0.84
C LYS A 96 15.89 22.34 -0.93
N LYS A 97 16.12 23.05 0.19
CA LYS A 97 16.55 24.47 0.17
C LYS A 97 17.88 24.66 -0.57
N ASP A 98 18.78 23.67 -0.55
CA ASP A 98 20.01 23.65 -1.35
C ASP A 98 20.19 22.30 -2.06
N ARG A 99 19.34 22.04 -3.06
CA ARG A 99 19.29 20.76 -3.79
C ARG A 99 20.64 20.28 -4.33
N ARG A 100 21.48 21.22 -4.79
CA ARG A 100 22.76 20.89 -5.43
C ARG A 100 23.77 20.35 -4.42
N LYS A 101 23.84 20.94 -3.22
CA LYS A 101 24.75 20.48 -2.17
C LYS A 101 24.25 19.20 -1.50
N ASN A 102 22.94 19.01 -1.45
CA ASN A 102 22.31 17.94 -0.69
C ASN A 102 21.83 16.75 -1.54
N ALA A 103 22.31 16.61 -2.78
CA ALA A 103 21.78 15.61 -3.73
C ALA A 103 21.76 14.18 -3.16
N ASP A 104 22.89 13.69 -2.64
CA ASP A 104 23.00 12.33 -2.09
C ASP A 104 22.12 12.14 -0.85
N ALA A 105 22.02 13.17 0.00
CA ALA A 105 21.17 13.14 1.19
C ALA A 105 19.67 13.10 0.80
N ILE A 106 19.28 13.85 -0.23
CA ILE A 106 17.92 13.83 -0.78
C ILE A 106 17.60 12.43 -1.32
N GLU A 107 18.51 11.79 -2.06
CA GLU A 107 18.31 10.42 -2.54
C GLU A 107 18.14 9.45 -1.37
N GLY A 108 18.95 9.58 -0.32
CA GLY A 108 18.84 8.80 0.90
C GLY A 108 17.47 8.93 1.58
N ILE A 109 16.96 10.16 1.70
CA ILE A 109 15.62 10.40 2.26
C ILE A 109 14.52 9.83 1.36
N VAL A 110 14.61 10.01 0.03
CA VAL A 110 13.63 9.42 -0.90
C VAL A 110 13.61 7.89 -0.78
N ARG A 111 14.77 7.24 -0.63
CA ARG A 111 14.85 5.79 -0.39
C ARG A 111 14.17 5.41 0.93
N ALA A 112 14.38 6.17 1.99
CA ALA A 112 13.70 5.95 3.28
C ALA A 112 12.18 6.15 3.17
N MET A 113 11.73 7.16 2.41
CA MET A 113 10.32 7.41 2.14
C MET A 113 9.68 6.24 1.38
N ASN A 114 10.37 5.70 0.36
CA ASN A 114 9.94 4.49 -0.35
C ASN A 114 9.87 3.27 0.58
N GLY A 115 10.86 3.07 1.44
CA GLY A 115 10.82 1.99 2.44
C GLY A 115 9.65 2.14 3.42
N ARG A 116 9.31 3.37 3.82
CA ARG A 116 8.13 3.61 4.67
C ARG A 116 6.82 3.41 3.92
N ALA A 117 6.74 3.84 2.66
CA ALA A 117 5.59 3.61 1.79
C ALA A 117 5.33 2.11 1.55
N ASP A 118 6.39 1.32 1.29
CA ASP A 118 6.28 -0.14 1.21
C ASP A 118 5.76 -0.75 2.51
N ALA A 119 6.27 -0.31 3.66
CA ALA A 119 5.80 -0.80 4.96
C ALA A 119 4.31 -0.47 5.21
N LEU A 120 3.86 0.73 4.79
CA LEU A 120 2.45 1.12 4.87
C LEU A 120 1.58 0.24 3.96
N ALA A 121 2.04 -0.06 2.74
CA ALA A 121 1.35 -0.94 1.81
C ALA A 121 1.29 -2.38 2.32
N ALA A 122 2.41 -2.93 2.80
CA ALA A 122 2.51 -4.27 3.37
C ALA A 122 1.53 -4.47 4.53
N ALA A 123 1.32 -3.45 5.37
CA ALA A 123 0.37 -3.51 6.47
C ALA A 123 -1.10 -3.64 6.02
N GLN A 124 -1.42 -3.39 4.75
CA GLN A 124 -2.77 -3.55 4.18
C GLN A 124 -3.02 -4.93 3.57
N LEU A 125 -1.97 -5.75 3.38
CA LEU A 125 -2.02 -7.09 2.82
C LEU A 125 -2.19 -8.13 3.95
N ASP A 126 -3.20 -7.93 4.82
CA ASP A 126 -3.49 -8.85 5.92
C ASP A 126 -4.17 -10.14 5.41
N ARG A 127 -3.60 -11.29 5.79
CA ARG A 127 -4.09 -12.64 5.40
C ARG A 127 -4.92 -13.34 6.48
N GLY A 128 -5.33 -12.63 7.54
CA GLY A 128 -5.96 -13.23 8.72
C GLY A 128 -7.38 -13.82 8.50
N PHE A 129 -7.96 -13.63 7.33
CA PHE A 129 -9.26 -14.19 6.93
C PHE A 129 -9.12 -15.52 6.16
N LEU A 130 -7.90 -15.92 5.81
CA LEU A 130 -7.65 -17.18 5.13
C LEU A 130 -7.83 -18.36 6.08
N ASP A 131 -8.25 -19.51 5.56
CA ASP A 131 -8.08 -20.80 6.21
C ASP A 131 -6.60 -20.96 6.62
N PRO A 132 -6.28 -21.22 7.90
CA PRO A 132 -4.91 -21.45 8.33
C PRO A 132 -4.27 -22.70 7.70
N GLU A 133 -5.08 -23.68 7.32
CA GLU A 133 -4.63 -24.97 6.78
C GLU A 133 -5.44 -25.37 5.53
N PRO A 134 -5.37 -24.60 4.43
CA PRO A 134 -6.07 -24.92 3.18
C PRO A 134 -5.68 -26.32 2.69
N ALA A 135 -6.69 -27.19 2.53
CA ALA A 135 -6.49 -28.61 2.17
C ALA A 135 -5.52 -29.36 3.13
N GLY A 136 -5.47 -28.91 4.38
CA GLY A 136 -4.62 -29.42 5.45
C GLY A 136 -3.16 -28.97 5.37
N VAL A 137 -2.81 -28.02 4.49
CA VAL A 137 -1.45 -27.49 4.35
C VAL A 137 -1.35 -26.15 5.05
N PRO A 138 -0.47 -25.96 6.05
CA PRO A 138 -0.26 -24.67 6.69
C PRO A 138 0.09 -23.55 5.71
N LEU A 139 -0.54 -22.38 5.86
CA LEU A 139 -0.30 -21.21 5.00
C LEU A 139 1.18 -20.80 4.90
N GLU A 140 1.97 -21.00 5.97
CA GLU A 140 3.41 -20.67 6.01
C GLU A 140 4.26 -21.48 5.02
N ILE A 141 3.74 -22.61 4.53
CA ILE A 141 4.38 -23.47 3.54
C ILE A 141 3.95 -23.04 2.12
N LEU A 142 2.82 -22.35 1.99
CA LEU A 142 2.32 -21.89 0.69
C LEU A 142 3.01 -20.60 0.26
N SER A 143 3.61 -20.63 -0.93
CA SER A 143 4.19 -19.44 -1.58
C SER A 143 3.10 -18.57 -2.23
N LEU A 144 2.17 -18.03 -1.42
CA LEU A 144 1.06 -17.21 -1.92
C LEU A 144 1.53 -15.95 -2.66
N ASP A 145 2.66 -15.37 -2.23
CA ASP A 145 3.28 -14.20 -2.88
C ASP A 145 3.77 -14.47 -4.31
N ALA A 146 3.94 -15.74 -4.70
CA ALA A 146 4.36 -16.12 -6.03
C ALA A 146 3.18 -16.37 -6.99
N ASP A 147 1.93 -16.30 -6.50
CA ASP A 147 0.74 -16.50 -7.31
C ASP A 147 0.15 -15.15 -7.74
N ASP A 148 0.29 -14.80 -9.02
CA ASP A 148 -0.17 -13.52 -9.57
C ASP A 148 -1.67 -13.29 -9.35
N ALA A 149 -2.49 -14.35 -9.42
CA ALA A 149 -3.93 -14.25 -9.22
C ALA A 149 -4.28 -13.94 -7.75
N PHE A 150 -3.59 -14.60 -6.81
CA PHE A 150 -3.72 -14.32 -5.39
C PHE A 150 -3.27 -12.89 -5.06
N HIS A 151 -2.09 -12.47 -5.55
CA HIS A 151 -1.56 -11.12 -5.32
C HIS A 151 -2.48 -10.02 -5.89
N ALA A 152 -3.04 -10.23 -7.08
CA ALA A 152 -4.01 -9.32 -7.67
C ALA A 152 -5.28 -9.18 -6.82
N ALA A 153 -5.81 -10.29 -6.30
CA ALA A 153 -6.97 -10.29 -5.41
C ALA A 153 -6.65 -9.61 -4.07
N GLU A 154 -5.47 -9.85 -3.50
CA GLU A 154 -5.00 -9.26 -2.25
C GLU A 154 -4.88 -7.74 -2.36
N THR A 155 -4.30 -7.26 -3.46
CA THR A 155 -4.15 -5.84 -3.77
C THR A 155 -5.51 -5.16 -3.98
N GLU A 156 -6.43 -5.78 -4.73
CA GLU A 156 -7.77 -5.23 -4.93
C GLU A 156 -8.55 -5.17 -3.61
N ARG A 157 -8.44 -6.21 -2.77
CA ARG A 157 -9.03 -6.22 -1.42
C ARG A 157 -8.49 -5.06 -0.59
N ALA A 158 -7.18 -4.84 -0.59
CA ALA A 158 -6.56 -3.71 0.12
C ALA A 158 -7.08 -2.36 -0.38
N ARG A 159 -7.18 -2.16 -1.70
CA ARG A 159 -7.74 -0.93 -2.31
C ARG A 159 -9.19 -0.68 -1.85
N LEU A 160 -10.04 -1.71 -1.85
CA LEU A 160 -11.42 -1.59 -1.41
C LEU A 160 -11.55 -1.29 0.09
N LYS A 161 -10.69 -1.86 0.92
CA LYS A 161 -10.60 -1.58 2.36
C LYS A 161 -10.12 -0.15 2.64
N LEU A 162 -9.13 0.34 1.90
CA LEU A 162 -8.64 1.71 2.08
C LEU A 162 -9.65 2.77 1.60
N SER A 163 -10.47 2.44 0.59
CA SER A 163 -11.44 3.38 0.02
C SER A 163 -12.68 3.55 0.89
N ASP A 164 -13.46 2.48 1.11
CA ASP A 164 -14.65 2.48 1.95
C ASP A 164 -15.05 1.03 2.29
N PRO A 165 -14.58 0.48 3.43
CA PRO A 165 -14.86 -0.91 3.80
C PRO A 165 -16.36 -1.20 3.92
N ARG A 166 -17.15 -0.21 4.37
CA ARG A 166 -18.58 -0.42 4.65
C ARG A 166 -19.36 -0.55 3.35
N ARG A 167 -19.07 0.34 2.40
CA ARG A 167 -19.69 0.30 1.07
C ARG A 167 -19.23 -0.90 0.25
N ASN A 168 -17.98 -1.32 0.43
CA ASN A 168 -17.37 -2.40 -0.35
C ASN A 168 -17.46 -3.78 0.32
N ALA A 169 -18.15 -3.90 1.46
CA ALA A 169 -18.16 -5.13 2.29
C ALA A 169 -18.51 -6.40 1.51
N GLY A 170 -19.48 -6.33 0.59
CA GLY A 170 -19.87 -7.48 -0.25
C GLY A 170 -18.72 -7.94 -1.16
N LYS A 171 -18.10 -7.01 -1.87
CA LYS A 171 -17.00 -7.33 -2.80
C LYS A 171 -15.71 -7.71 -2.07
N ILE A 172 -15.45 -7.12 -0.90
CA ILE A 172 -14.36 -7.56 -0.02
C ILE A 172 -14.57 -9.01 0.38
N LYS A 173 -15.78 -9.38 0.80
CA LYS A 173 -16.08 -10.77 1.16
C LYS A 173 -15.93 -11.72 -0.02
N GLU A 174 -16.43 -11.34 -1.21
CA GLU A 174 -16.24 -12.15 -2.43
C GLU A 174 -14.76 -12.39 -2.74
N LEU A 175 -13.91 -11.36 -2.65
CA LEU A 175 -12.46 -11.51 -2.80
C LEU A 175 -11.84 -12.39 -1.71
N GLU A 176 -12.29 -12.28 -0.46
CA GLU A 176 -11.83 -13.12 0.64
C GLU A 176 -12.18 -14.60 0.41
N ASP A 177 -13.38 -14.88 -0.11
CA ASP A 177 -13.82 -16.24 -0.47
C ASP A 177 -13.01 -16.77 -1.68
N ASP A 178 -12.77 -15.95 -2.71
CA ASP A 178 -11.96 -16.30 -3.88
C ASP A 178 -10.49 -16.56 -3.53
N MET A 179 -9.90 -15.75 -2.65
CA MET A 179 -8.54 -15.93 -2.15
C MET A 179 -8.41 -17.21 -1.34
N ASN A 180 -9.40 -17.54 -0.50
CA ASN A 180 -9.47 -18.82 0.20
C ASN A 180 -9.52 -19.99 -0.78
N ALA A 181 -10.41 -19.93 -1.78
CA ALA A 181 -10.49 -20.97 -2.81
C ALA A 181 -9.16 -21.11 -3.57
N ARG A 182 -8.48 -20.00 -3.90
CA ARG A 182 -7.17 -20.04 -4.55
C ARG A 182 -6.10 -20.68 -3.66
N ALA A 183 -6.10 -20.38 -2.36
CA ALA A 183 -5.19 -21.02 -1.40
C ALA A 183 -5.40 -22.55 -1.33
N HIS A 184 -6.65 -23.02 -1.34
CA HIS A 184 -6.95 -24.46 -1.43
C HIS A 184 -6.43 -25.11 -2.72
N VAL A 185 -6.58 -24.43 -3.86
CA VAL A 185 -6.04 -24.91 -5.15
C VAL A 185 -4.51 -25.01 -5.08
N LEU A 186 -3.84 -23.97 -4.60
CA LEU A 186 -2.37 -23.94 -4.47
C LEU A 186 -1.86 -25.02 -3.50
N ALA A 187 -2.57 -25.28 -2.40
CA ALA A 187 -2.25 -26.37 -1.49
C ALA A 187 -2.37 -27.74 -2.16
N GLY A 188 -3.44 -27.96 -2.94
CA GLY A 188 -3.60 -29.19 -3.72
C GLY A 188 -2.48 -29.38 -4.74
N GLU A 189 -2.17 -28.35 -5.52
CA GLU A 189 -1.07 -28.38 -6.50
C GLU A 189 0.29 -28.64 -5.83
N LEU A 190 0.54 -28.08 -4.64
CA LEU A 190 1.77 -28.32 -3.89
C LEU A 190 1.89 -29.79 -3.46
N LYS A 191 0.81 -30.37 -2.94
CA LYS A 191 0.75 -31.79 -2.57
C LYS A 191 0.95 -32.69 -3.79
N GLU A 192 0.27 -32.41 -4.89
CA GLU A 192 0.40 -33.18 -6.13
C GLU A 192 1.84 -33.15 -6.68
N LYS A 193 2.43 -31.95 -6.82
CA LYS A 193 3.83 -31.80 -7.24
C LYS A 193 4.79 -32.51 -6.28
N GLU A 194 4.49 -32.52 -4.99
CA GLU A 194 5.31 -33.26 -4.02
C GLU A 194 5.20 -34.78 -4.20
N ARG A 195 3.98 -35.30 -4.33
CA ARG A 195 3.70 -36.72 -4.56
C ARG A 195 4.48 -37.26 -5.76
N GLU A 196 4.52 -36.50 -6.86
CA GLU A 196 5.27 -36.87 -8.08
C GLU A 196 6.77 -37.09 -7.86
N ILE A 197 7.36 -36.49 -6.82
CA ILE A 197 8.81 -36.58 -6.56
C ILE A 197 9.19 -37.89 -5.88
N PHE A 198 8.29 -38.53 -5.14
CA PHE A 198 8.65 -39.69 -4.30
C PHE A 198 7.73 -40.89 -4.37
N LEU A 199 6.47 -40.71 -4.77
CA LEU A 199 5.57 -41.84 -4.93
C LEU A 199 5.90 -42.56 -6.23
N ASP A 200 5.87 -43.89 -6.17
CA ASP A 200 5.69 -44.69 -7.37
C ASP A 200 4.42 -44.21 -8.07
N PRO A 201 4.40 -43.93 -9.39
CA PRO A 201 3.18 -43.56 -10.10
C PRO A 201 2.08 -44.63 -10.05
N GLN A 202 2.44 -45.91 -9.85
CA GLN A 202 1.51 -47.04 -9.78
C GLN A 202 1.86 -48.02 -8.64
N PRO A 203 1.76 -47.62 -7.36
CA PRO A 203 2.06 -48.50 -6.24
C PRO A 203 1.12 -49.71 -6.27
N GLY A 204 1.71 -50.91 -6.37
CA GLY A 204 0.92 -52.14 -6.50
C GLY A 204 0.09 -52.23 -7.78
N GLY A 205 0.41 -51.44 -8.82
CA GLY A 205 -0.29 -51.42 -10.10
C GLY A 205 -1.52 -50.52 -10.15
N VAL A 206 -1.80 -49.74 -9.10
CA VAL A 206 -2.93 -48.79 -9.03
C VAL A 206 -2.40 -47.37 -9.20
N PRO A 207 -2.94 -46.54 -10.12
CA PRO A 207 -2.52 -45.14 -10.27
C PRO A 207 -2.69 -44.34 -8.97
N VAL A 208 -1.72 -43.48 -8.65
CA VAL A 208 -1.78 -42.59 -7.47
C VAL A 208 -3.04 -41.71 -7.46
N SER A 209 -3.52 -41.29 -8.63
CA SER A 209 -4.76 -40.49 -8.77
C SER A 209 -6.04 -41.24 -8.37
N GLU A 210 -6.01 -42.56 -8.27
CA GLU A 210 -7.13 -43.40 -7.82
C GLU A 210 -7.08 -43.70 -6.32
N LEU A 211 -5.99 -43.33 -5.64
CA LEU A 211 -5.83 -43.53 -4.21
C LEU A 211 -6.45 -42.37 -3.43
N PRO A 212 -7.24 -42.63 -2.37
CA PRO A 212 -7.86 -41.58 -1.55
C PRO A 212 -6.88 -40.94 -0.56
N LEU A 213 -5.69 -40.55 -1.02
CA LEU A 213 -4.58 -40.06 -0.19
C LEU A 213 -4.96 -38.81 0.61
N ASP A 214 -5.81 -37.95 0.05
CA ASP A 214 -6.27 -36.73 0.71
C ASP A 214 -7.25 -36.97 1.87
N SER A 215 -7.91 -38.13 1.91
CA SER A 215 -8.81 -38.52 2.99
C SER A 215 -8.16 -39.47 4.00
N ASP A 216 -6.94 -39.93 3.73
CA ASP A 216 -6.16 -40.78 4.63
C ASP A 216 -5.39 -39.89 5.63
N GLU A 217 -5.84 -39.88 6.88
CA GLU A 217 -5.28 -39.06 7.96
C GLU A 217 -3.79 -39.37 8.23
N SER A 218 -3.40 -40.65 8.13
CA SER A 218 -2.01 -41.06 8.37
C SER A 218 -1.10 -40.60 7.25
N PHE A 219 -1.54 -40.77 6.00
CA PHE A 219 -0.79 -40.31 4.83
C PHE A 219 -0.67 -38.78 4.85
N HIS A 220 -1.79 -38.09 5.10
CA HIS A 220 -1.84 -36.64 5.17
C HIS A 220 -0.87 -36.08 6.21
N THR A 221 -0.81 -36.66 7.41
CA THR A 221 0.13 -36.23 8.46
C THR A 221 1.58 -36.36 7.98
N MET A 222 1.94 -37.47 7.35
CA MET A 222 3.31 -37.68 6.83
C MET A 222 3.63 -36.73 5.67
N GLU A 223 2.65 -36.44 4.82
CA GLU A 223 2.78 -35.53 3.69
C GLU A 223 3.03 -34.09 4.15
N VAL A 224 2.28 -33.61 5.15
CA VAL A 224 2.47 -32.27 5.71
C VAL A 224 3.84 -32.14 6.37
N GLU A 225 4.26 -33.12 7.17
CA GLU A 225 5.59 -33.14 7.78
C GLU A 225 6.70 -33.12 6.72
N ARG A 226 6.52 -33.86 5.62
CA ARG A 226 7.46 -33.82 4.50
C ARG A 226 7.51 -32.44 3.85
N LEU A 227 6.37 -31.81 3.61
CA LEU A 227 6.31 -30.45 3.06
C LEU A 227 7.02 -29.44 3.97
N ARG A 228 6.86 -29.56 5.29
CA ARG A 228 7.59 -28.73 6.28
C ARG A 228 9.10 -28.91 6.15
N LEU A 229 9.57 -30.16 6.19
CA LEU A 229 11.00 -30.47 6.08
C LEU A 229 11.61 -29.94 4.78
N ARG A 230 10.88 -30.02 3.67
CA ARG A 230 11.35 -29.51 2.38
C ARG A 230 11.35 -27.98 2.30
N ASN A 231 10.42 -27.34 3.00
CA ASN A 231 10.39 -25.88 3.13
C ASN A 231 11.58 -25.38 3.98
N GLU A 232 11.95 -26.12 5.03
CA GLU A 232 13.08 -25.79 5.91
C GLU A 232 14.45 -26.08 5.27
N ASP A 233 14.58 -27.18 4.52
CA ASP A 233 15.81 -27.53 3.79
C ASP A 233 15.53 -27.91 2.32
N PRO A 234 15.45 -26.91 1.42
CA PRO A 234 15.19 -27.14 -0.01
C PRO A 234 16.30 -27.87 -0.76
N ARG A 235 17.49 -28.07 -0.17
CA ARG A 235 18.68 -28.65 -0.84
C ARG A 235 19.12 -30.00 -0.26
N GLY A 236 18.54 -30.42 0.87
CA GLY A 236 18.99 -31.58 1.66
C GLY A 236 18.33 -32.92 1.36
N ASN A 237 17.27 -32.97 0.54
CA ASN A 237 16.47 -34.18 0.29
C ASN A 237 16.29 -34.48 -1.19
#